data_AF-A0A6A6JWA7-F1
#
_entry.id   AF-A0A6A6JWA7-F1
#
_cell.length_a   1.000
_cell.length_b   1.000
_cell.length_c   1.000
_cell.angle_alpha   90.00
_cell.angle_beta   90.00
_cell.angle_gamma   90.00
#
_symmetry.space_group_name_H-M   'P 1'
#
loop_
_entity.id
_entity.type
_entity.pdbx_description
1 polymer ?
#
loop_
_entity_poly.entity_id
_entity_poly.type
_entity_poly.pdbx_seq_one_letter_code
_entity_poly.pdbx_strand_id
1 'polypeptide(L)'
;MLETQNVKSLQVGIKHKLMGVDADLRFWGVYPTRNEKACEKGWFCPYLFASARTPQVPRANDFGMACFYGPFLGGDFALTTTALLPSMPSILSFCPSDPRTDIGTNRLLLFFTGISPYRGNMWSTSRRPGCGTLIFHLMDGCPGLVIPVTSNAPICAWSPWTLSEMRAWQASQMMAMCGLSAPAGKTAGPTGYSPEWQHEQICEWLDTIISVPHIEPAIRDRYVEVLGRSVSLVINGALALDKPHIRPLLAKLDPERAGIVAFRY
;
A
#
# COMPACT_ATOMS: atom_id res chain seq x y z
N MET A 1 -6.43 -12.03 17.48
CA MET A 1 -6.19 -10.73 16.81
C MET A 1 -4.78 -10.78 16.27
N LEU A 2 -4.54 -10.42 15.00
CA LEU A 2 -3.17 -10.30 14.48
C LEU A 2 -2.52 -9.10 15.16
N GLU A 3 -1.39 -9.30 15.83
CA GLU A 3 -0.63 -8.26 16.51
C GLU A 3 0.81 -8.29 16.03
N THR A 4 1.38 -7.12 15.79
CA THR A 4 2.76 -7.01 15.32
C THR A 4 3.72 -7.27 16.47
N GLN A 5 4.53 -8.31 16.32
CA GLN A 5 5.60 -8.67 17.26
C GLN A 5 6.98 -8.38 16.67
N ASN A 6 7.09 -8.29 15.34
CA ASN A 6 8.35 -8.08 14.65
C ASN A 6 8.18 -7.22 13.37
N VAL A 7 9.26 -6.53 13.00
CA VAL A 7 9.36 -5.76 11.76
C VAL A 7 10.50 -6.32 10.92
N LYS A 8 10.17 -6.98 9.82
CA LYS A 8 11.16 -7.46 8.85
C LYS A 8 11.50 -6.34 7.87
N SER A 9 12.75 -5.91 7.89
CA SER A 9 13.25 -4.88 6.96
C SER A 9 14.00 -5.53 5.79
N LEU A 10 13.53 -5.32 4.57
CA LEU A 10 14.08 -5.87 3.34
C LEU A 10 14.77 -4.77 2.54
N GLN A 11 16.08 -4.87 2.39
CA GLN A 11 16.80 -4.01 1.47
C GLN A 11 16.68 -4.57 0.04
N VAL A 12 16.02 -3.81 -0.83
CA VAL A 12 15.73 -4.21 -2.21
C VAL A 12 16.52 -3.33 -3.18
N GLY A 13 17.24 -3.98 -4.09
CA GLY A 13 17.83 -3.35 -5.28
C GLY A 13 16.97 -3.61 -6.52
N ILE A 14 16.39 -2.57 -7.11
CA ILE A 14 15.59 -2.61 -8.33
C ILE A 14 16.49 -2.18 -9.48
N LYS A 15 16.98 -3.15 -10.26
CA LYS A 15 17.77 -2.86 -11.46
C LYS A 15 16.86 -2.26 -12.53
N HIS A 16 17.28 -1.16 -13.13
CA HIS A 16 16.57 -0.50 -14.22
C HIS A 16 17.56 0.01 -15.26
N LYS A 17 17.21 -0.09 -16.55
CA LYS A 17 17.97 0.53 -17.65
C LYS A 17 17.36 1.85 -18.13
N LEU A 18 16.22 2.23 -17.54
CA LEU A 18 15.48 3.43 -17.92
C LEU A 18 16.20 4.69 -17.43
N MET A 19 16.08 5.75 -18.22
CA MET A 19 16.59 7.08 -17.92
C MET A 19 15.45 8.09 -17.95
N GLY A 20 14.91 8.43 -16.77
CA GLY A 20 14.01 9.57 -16.60
C GLY A 20 12.71 9.47 -17.40
N VAL A 21 12.12 8.28 -17.48
CA VAL A 21 10.85 8.07 -18.19
C VAL A 21 9.69 8.41 -17.26
N ASP A 22 8.66 9.07 -17.77
CA ASP A 22 7.47 9.36 -16.98
C ASP A 22 6.72 8.06 -16.63
N ALA A 23 6.22 8.01 -15.40
CA ALA A 23 5.35 6.93 -14.96
C ALA A 23 3.92 7.18 -15.48
N ASP A 24 3.30 6.20 -16.14
CA ASP A 24 1.87 6.18 -16.44
C ASP A 24 1.12 5.96 -15.13
N LEU A 25 0.81 7.06 -14.45
CA LEU A 25 -0.03 7.11 -13.26
C LEU A 25 -1.45 7.51 -13.66
N ARG A 26 -2.40 6.70 -13.19
CA ARG A 26 -3.83 6.96 -13.29
C ARG A 26 -4.42 6.93 -11.90
N PHE A 27 -5.45 7.75 -11.69
CA PHE A 27 -6.05 7.92 -10.38
C PHE A 27 -7.48 7.42 -10.43
N TRP A 28 -7.82 6.55 -9.48
CA TRP A 28 -9.17 6.02 -9.31
C TRP A 28 -9.86 6.72 -8.14
N GLY A 29 -11.17 6.96 -8.26
CA GLY A 29 -11.95 7.66 -7.23
C GLY A 29 -11.48 9.11 -7.03
N VAL A 30 -11.39 9.87 -8.12
CA VAL A 30 -10.84 11.24 -8.12
C VAL A 30 -11.88 12.25 -7.61
N TYR A 31 -11.48 13.13 -6.70
CA TYR A 31 -12.31 14.22 -6.18
C TYR A 31 -11.47 15.48 -5.93
N PRO A 32 -12.07 16.69 -5.90
CA PRO A 32 -11.34 17.93 -5.65
C PRO A 32 -10.59 17.88 -4.32
N THR A 33 -9.33 18.31 -4.32
CA THR A 33 -8.56 18.39 -3.08
C THR A 33 -9.09 19.50 -2.19
N ARG A 34 -8.95 19.31 -0.88
CA ARG A 34 -9.15 20.38 0.10
C ARG A 34 -7.82 20.97 0.59
N ASN A 35 -6.69 20.37 0.20
CA ASN A 35 -5.35 20.85 0.54
C ASN A 35 -4.36 20.60 -0.61
N GLU A 36 -4.22 21.57 -1.50
CA GLU A 36 -3.27 21.51 -2.63
C GLU A 36 -1.79 21.44 -2.20
N LYS A 37 -1.50 21.72 -0.93
CA LYS A 37 -0.15 21.64 -0.36
C LYS A 37 0.14 20.27 0.26
N ALA A 38 -0.85 19.39 0.34
CA ALA A 38 -0.67 18.02 0.84
C ALA A 38 0.24 17.23 -0.12
N CYS A 39 1.29 16.65 0.44
CA CYS A 39 2.27 15.84 -0.29
C CYS A 39 2.15 14.34 0.06
N GLU A 40 1.38 14.00 1.09
CA GLU A 40 1.23 12.68 1.68
C GLU A 40 0.58 11.69 0.70
N LYS A 41 -0.32 12.16 -0.17
CA LYS A 41 -0.90 11.33 -1.26
C LYS A 41 0.16 10.74 -2.21
N GLY A 42 1.34 11.36 -2.30
CA GLY A 42 2.50 10.88 -3.02
C GLY A 42 3.48 10.08 -2.16
N TRP A 43 3.05 9.50 -1.03
CA TRP A 43 3.97 8.86 -0.07
C TRP A 43 4.83 7.76 -0.71
N PHE A 44 4.26 7.02 -1.67
CA PHE A 44 4.92 5.91 -2.36
C PHE A 44 5.72 6.32 -3.61
N CYS A 45 5.66 7.59 -4.05
CA CYS A 45 6.45 8.11 -5.18
C CYS A 45 7.96 7.83 -5.11
N PRO A 46 8.64 7.77 -3.94
CA PRO A 46 10.05 7.42 -3.87
C PRO A 46 10.39 6.05 -4.47
N TYR A 47 9.45 5.09 -4.48
CA TYR A 47 9.60 3.82 -5.18
C TYR A 47 9.80 4.00 -6.69
N LEU A 48 8.96 4.83 -7.30
CA LEU A 48 9.04 5.15 -8.73
C LEU A 48 10.30 5.94 -9.05
N PHE A 49 10.64 6.95 -8.23
CA PHE A 49 11.88 7.71 -8.40
C PHE A 49 13.14 6.82 -8.31
N ALA A 50 13.21 5.91 -7.34
CA ALA A 50 14.34 4.99 -7.20
C ALA A 50 14.48 4.07 -8.42
N SER A 51 13.36 3.70 -9.05
CA SER A 51 13.32 2.87 -10.25
C SER A 51 13.39 3.67 -11.57
N ALA A 52 13.84 4.94 -11.49
CA ALA A 52 14.00 5.89 -12.60
C ALA A 52 12.73 6.17 -13.41
N ARG A 53 11.58 6.12 -12.74
CA ARG A 53 10.26 6.48 -13.26
C ARG A 53 9.78 7.74 -12.57
N THR A 54 9.45 8.78 -13.34
CA THR A 54 9.05 10.07 -12.79
C THR A 54 7.54 10.07 -12.53
N PRO A 55 7.07 10.07 -11.27
CA PRO A 55 5.66 10.17 -10.96
C PRO A 55 5.15 11.60 -11.09
N GLN A 56 3.94 11.77 -11.61
CA GLN A 56 3.21 13.03 -11.59
C GLN A 56 1.89 12.83 -10.84
N VAL A 57 1.76 13.46 -9.68
CA VAL A 57 0.55 13.39 -8.85
C VAL A 57 -0.13 14.76 -8.85
N PRO A 58 -1.41 14.87 -9.26
CA PRO A 58 -2.10 16.15 -9.36
C PRO A 58 -2.28 16.76 -7.96
N ARG A 59 -1.97 18.05 -7.83
CA ARG A 59 -2.19 18.78 -6.58
C ARG A 59 -3.65 19.09 -6.34
N ALA A 60 -4.36 19.51 -7.39
CA ALA A 60 -5.75 19.96 -7.32
C ALA A 60 -6.76 18.84 -7.01
N ASN A 61 -6.37 17.57 -7.11
CA ASN A 61 -7.26 16.44 -6.90
C ASN A 61 -6.70 15.47 -5.87
N ASP A 62 -7.58 14.91 -5.05
CA ASP A 62 -7.32 13.71 -4.26
C ASP A 62 -7.95 12.49 -4.96
N PHE A 63 -7.61 11.30 -4.49
CA PHE A 63 -7.98 10.04 -5.17
C PHE A 63 -8.11 8.90 -4.15
N GLY A 64 -8.87 7.86 -4.47
CA GLY A 64 -8.93 6.65 -3.64
C GLY A 64 -7.71 5.73 -3.84
N MET A 65 -7.27 5.56 -5.07
CA MET A 65 -6.10 4.74 -5.41
C MET A 65 -5.28 5.41 -6.52
N ALA A 66 -3.96 5.46 -6.36
CA ALA A 66 -3.04 5.78 -7.44
C ALA A 66 -2.56 4.47 -8.09
N CYS A 67 -2.70 4.35 -9.40
CA CYS A 67 -2.45 3.14 -10.17
C CYS A 67 -1.33 3.40 -11.20
N PHE A 68 -0.26 2.61 -11.12
CA PHE A 68 0.89 2.67 -11.99
C PHE A 68 0.83 1.59 -13.06
N TYR A 69 0.75 1.99 -14.33
CA TYR A 69 0.56 1.08 -15.48
C TYR A 69 1.82 0.84 -16.31
N GLY A 70 2.84 1.68 -16.19
CA GLY A 70 4.08 1.50 -16.91
C GLY A 70 5.04 2.68 -16.81
N PRO A 71 6.31 2.48 -17.19
CA PRO A 71 6.87 1.28 -17.80
C PRO A 71 7.12 0.14 -16.80
N PHE A 72 6.79 -1.10 -17.21
CA PHE A 72 7.02 -2.31 -16.42
C PHE A 72 8.49 -2.69 -16.40
N LEU A 73 9.00 -2.98 -15.20
CA LEU A 73 10.32 -3.56 -15.01
C LEU A 73 10.17 -5.01 -14.58
N GLY A 74 11.00 -5.91 -15.12
CA GLY A 74 11.08 -7.28 -14.57
C GLY A 74 11.43 -7.31 -13.08
N GLY A 75 12.05 -6.23 -12.58
CA GLY A 75 12.29 -6.02 -11.15
C GLY A 75 11.01 -5.83 -10.31
N ASP A 76 9.91 -5.34 -10.88
CA ASP A 76 8.64 -5.17 -10.16
C ASP A 76 8.01 -6.54 -9.85
N PHE A 77 8.02 -7.43 -10.85
CA PHE A 77 7.60 -8.82 -10.69
C PHE A 77 8.51 -9.58 -9.71
N ALA A 78 9.83 -9.47 -9.91
CA ALA A 78 10.81 -10.15 -9.08
C ALA A 78 10.74 -9.68 -7.61
N LEU A 79 10.57 -8.37 -7.38
CA LEU A 79 10.37 -7.82 -6.03
C LEU A 79 9.22 -8.52 -5.31
N THR A 80 8.09 -8.65 -5.97
CA THR A 80 6.89 -9.24 -5.37
C THR A 80 7.08 -10.73 -5.13
N THR A 81 7.52 -11.47 -6.15
CA THR A 81 7.64 -12.93 -6.09
C THR A 81 8.79 -13.44 -5.23
N THR A 82 9.92 -12.72 -5.18
CA THR A 82 11.14 -13.19 -4.51
C THR A 82 11.37 -12.58 -3.14
N ALA A 83 10.90 -11.34 -2.90
CA ALA A 83 11.19 -10.62 -1.67
C ALA A 83 9.95 -10.37 -0.81
N LEU A 84 8.89 -9.78 -1.36
CA LEU A 84 7.71 -9.36 -0.59
C LEU A 84 6.87 -10.56 -0.16
N LEU A 85 6.35 -11.32 -1.10
CA LEU A 85 5.44 -12.45 -0.83
C LEU A 85 6.07 -13.49 0.10
N PRO A 86 7.31 -14.00 -0.12
CA PRO A 86 7.91 -15.00 0.77
C PRO A 86 8.28 -14.45 2.15
N SER A 87 8.30 -13.13 2.32
CA SER A 87 8.63 -12.49 3.59
C SER A 87 7.42 -12.17 4.46
N MET A 88 6.20 -12.38 3.95
CA MET A 88 4.98 -12.17 4.70
C MET A 88 4.64 -13.39 5.54
N PRO A 89 4.39 -13.23 6.85
CA PRO A 89 4.07 -14.36 7.73
C PRO A 89 2.61 -14.80 7.63
N SER A 90 1.71 -13.91 7.19
CA SER A 90 0.29 -14.21 7.04
C SER A 90 -0.21 -13.70 5.69
N ILE A 91 -0.81 -14.59 4.90
CA ILE A 91 -1.37 -14.28 3.57
C ILE A 91 -2.82 -14.79 3.53
N LEU A 92 -3.73 -13.90 3.16
CA LEU A 92 -5.12 -14.18 2.82
C LEU A 92 -5.17 -14.40 1.30
N SER A 93 -5.55 -15.59 0.83
CA SER A 93 -5.43 -15.95 -0.59
C SER A 93 -6.77 -16.32 -1.21
N PHE A 94 -7.12 -15.67 -2.32
CA PHE A 94 -8.34 -15.93 -3.11
C PHE A 94 -8.07 -16.88 -4.27
N CYS A 95 -6.80 -17.20 -4.52
CA CYS A 95 -6.30 -18.15 -5.52
C CYS A 95 -4.96 -18.71 -4.99
N PRO A 96 -4.38 -19.77 -5.59
CA PRO A 96 -3.04 -20.23 -5.22
C PRO A 96 -2.01 -19.09 -5.31
N SER A 97 -1.33 -18.76 -4.20
CA SER A 97 -0.43 -17.59 -4.13
C SER A 97 0.94 -17.81 -4.77
N ASP A 98 1.34 -19.06 -4.99
CA ASP A 98 2.62 -19.43 -5.59
C ASP A 98 2.69 -18.91 -7.04
N PRO A 99 3.66 -18.04 -7.39
CA PRO A 99 3.82 -17.53 -8.75
C PRO A 99 4.13 -18.62 -9.78
N ARG A 100 4.54 -19.82 -9.35
CA ARG A 100 4.80 -20.96 -10.25
C ARG A 100 3.53 -21.70 -10.65
N THR A 101 2.43 -21.51 -9.93
CA THR A 101 1.15 -22.09 -10.28
C THR A 101 0.50 -21.23 -11.37
N ASP A 102 0.26 -21.79 -12.54
CA ASP A 102 -0.52 -21.11 -13.56
C ASP A 102 -2.01 -21.17 -13.20
N ILE A 103 -2.63 -20.00 -13.07
CA ILE A 103 -4.07 -19.85 -12.84
C ILE A 103 -4.77 -19.22 -14.04
N GLY A 104 -4.08 -19.03 -15.17
CA GLY A 104 -4.61 -18.39 -16.38
C GLY A 104 -4.66 -16.87 -16.32
N THR A 105 -4.24 -16.24 -15.21
CA THR A 105 -4.21 -14.78 -15.06
C THR A 105 -3.16 -14.33 -14.04
N ASN A 106 -2.90 -13.02 -13.99
CA ASN A 106 -1.99 -12.43 -13.01
C ASN A 106 -2.63 -12.34 -11.62
N ARG A 107 -1.80 -12.12 -10.61
CA ARG A 107 -2.19 -11.89 -9.22
C ARG A 107 -1.85 -10.48 -8.80
N LEU A 108 -2.48 -10.03 -7.73
CA LEU A 108 -2.15 -8.80 -7.04
C LEU A 108 -1.96 -9.10 -5.56
N LEU A 109 -0.81 -8.67 -5.03
CA LEU A 109 -0.51 -8.70 -3.59
C LEU A 109 -0.80 -7.32 -3.00
N LEU A 110 -1.87 -7.19 -2.22
CA LEU A 110 -2.21 -6.00 -1.44
C LEU A 110 -1.73 -6.16 0.01
N PHE A 111 -1.00 -5.19 0.55
CA PHE A 111 -0.47 -5.25 1.91
C PHE A 111 -0.11 -3.86 2.44
N PHE A 112 0.08 -3.78 3.75
CA PHE A 112 0.61 -2.59 4.40
C PHE A 112 2.15 -2.67 4.52
N THR A 113 2.85 -1.60 4.16
CA THR A 113 4.31 -1.51 4.25
C THR A 113 4.76 -0.09 4.56
N GLY A 114 5.94 0.04 5.14
CA GLY A 114 6.72 1.30 5.06
C GLY A 114 7.86 1.20 4.07
N ILE A 115 8.31 2.36 3.60
CA ILE A 115 9.55 2.50 2.84
C ILE A 115 10.49 3.47 3.53
N SER A 116 11.79 3.17 3.50
CA SER A 116 12.84 4.08 3.98
C SER A 116 13.99 4.16 2.97
N PRO A 117 14.74 5.29 2.97
CA PRO A 117 15.86 5.45 2.06
C PRO A 117 17.00 4.51 2.43
N TYR A 118 17.77 4.08 1.43
CA TYR A 118 18.86 3.12 1.65
C TYR A 118 19.93 3.59 2.65
N ARG A 119 20.29 4.88 2.67
CA ARG A 119 21.36 5.41 3.53
C ARG A 119 21.07 6.81 4.06
N GLY A 120 21.43 7.02 5.33
CA GLY A 120 21.59 8.35 5.93
C GLY A 120 20.31 9.20 5.93
N ASN A 121 19.14 8.55 5.94
CA ASN A 121 17.83 9.21 5.83
C ASN A 121 17.68 10.12 4.59
N MET A 122 18.47 9.88 3.53
CA MET A 122 18.49 10.70 2.31
C MET A 122 17.92 9.93 1.11
N TRP A 123 16.73 10.32 0.65
CA TRP A 123 16.07 9.73 -0.52
C TRP A 123 16.87 9.84 -1.82
N SER A 124 17.67 10.90 -1.97
CA SER A 124 18.58 11.07 -3.11
C SER A 124 19.58 9.91 -3.26
N THR A 125 19.93 9.23 -2.18
CA THR A 125 20.86 8.08 -2.18
C THR A 125 20.20 6.76 -2.58
N SER A 126 18.86 6.75 -2.68
CA SER A 126 18.09 5.56 -3.07
C SER A 126 18.12 5.34 -4.59
N ARG A 127 18.52 6.34 -5.37
CA ARG A 127 18.75 6.19 -6.82
C ARG A 127 20.25 6.10 -7.09
N ARG A 128 20.67 5.06 -7.81
CA ARG A 128 22.04 4.89 -8.30
C ARG A 128 22.01 4.61 -9.80
N PRO A 129 23.14 4.82 -10.51
CA PRO A 129 23.23 4.43 -11.91
C PRO A 129 22.85 2.95 -12.09
N GLY A 130 21.81 2.70 -12.89
CA GLY A 130 21.32 1.35 -13.21
C GLY A 130 20.59 0.59 -12.09
N CYS A 131 20.39 1.18 -10.90
CA CYS A 131 19.77 0.51 -9.77
C CYS A 131 19.17 1.49 -8.75
N GLY A 132 17.91 1.28 -8.38
CA GLY A 132 17.31 1.90 -7.20
C GLY A 132 17.48 1.00 -5.98
N THR A 133 17.89 1.53 -4.83
CA THR A 133 17.93 0.78 -3.58
C THR A 133 17.02 1.42 -2.53
N LEU A 134 16.11 0.62 -1.98
CA LEU A 134 15.11 1.03 -0.99
C LEU A 134 15.00 -0.03 0.09
N ILE A 135 14.51 0.34 1.27
CA ILE A 135 14.19 -0.61 2.33
C ILE A 135 12.68 -0.67 2.48
N PHE A 136 12.11 -1.87 2.39
CA PHE A 136 10.71 -2.16 2.72
C PHE A 136 10.62 -2.67 4.15
N HIS A 137 9.64 -2.17 4.90
CA HIS A 137 9.34 -2.63 6.26
C HIS A 137 8.03 -3.40 6.24
N LEU A 138 8.12 -4.70 6.54
CA LEU A 138 6.99 -5.61 6.62
C LEU A 138 6.70 -5.92 8.09
N MET A 139 5.44 -5.80 8.49
CA MET A 139 4.98 -6.04 9.86
C MET A 139 4.22 -7.35 9.90
N ASP A 140 4.59 -8.23 10.83
CA ASP A 140 4.00 -9.55 10.95
C ASP A 140 2.53 -9.55 11.38
N GLY A 141 2.08 -8.50 12.07
CA GLY A 141 0.68 -8.27 12.40
C GLY A 141 -0.18 -7.73 11.26
N CYS A 142 0.42 -7.40 10.11
CA CYS A 142 -0.29 -6.92 8.92
C CYS A 142 -0.35 -8.03 7.86
N PRO A 143 -1.52 -8.65 7.61
CA PRO A 143 -1.61 -9.71 6.60
C PRO A 143 -1.45 -9.13 5.18
N GLY A 144 -0.91 -9.93 4.27
CA GLY A 144 -1.03 -9.71 2.83
C GLY A 144 -2.32 -10.31 2.28
N LEU A 145 -2.87 -9.74 1.22
CA LEU A 145 -4.02 -10.24 0.48
C LEU A 145 -3.60 -10.52 -0.96
N VAL A 146 -3.77 -11.77 -1.41
CA VAL A 146 -3.51 -12.21 -2.77
C VAL A 146 -4.83 -12.48 -3.49
N ILE A 147 -5.04 -11.78 -4.60
CA ILE A 147 -6.24 -11.90 -5.43
C ILE A 147 -5.88 -12.13 -6.90
N PRO A 148 -6.67 -12.93 -7.64
CA PRO A 148 -6.52 -13.02 -9.09
C PRO A 148 -7.07 -11.75 -9.73
N VAL A 149 -6.35 -11.20 -10.71
CA VAL A 149 -6.72 -9.94 -11.36
C VAL A 149 -6.71 -10.06 -12.88
N THR A 150 -7.47 -9.21 -13.55
CA THR A 150 -7.54 -9.13 -15.02
C THR A 150 -6.31 -8.44 -15.61
N SER A 151 -6.20 -8.44 -16.94
CA SER A 151 -5.15 -7.71 -17.66
C SER A 151 -5.19 -6.18 -17.44
N ASN A 152 -6.32 -5.65 -16.97
CA ASN A 152 -6.51 -4.24 -16.65
C ASN A 152 -5.90 -3.82 -15.30
N ALA A 153 -5.39 -4.76 -14.51
CA ALA A 153 -4.75 -4.44 -13.23
C ALA A 153 -3.44 -3.67 -13.44
N PRO A 154 -3.17 -2.62 -12.63
CA PRO A 154 -1.91 -1.89 -12.69
C PRO A 154 -0.73 -2.78 -12.24
N ILE A 155 0.48 -2.38 -12.59
CA ILE A 155 1.72 -3.03 -12.11
C ILE A 155 1.86 -2.85 -10.60
N CYS A 156 1.57 -1.63 -10.13
CA CYS A 156 1.60 -1.26 -8.73
C CYS A 156 0.46 -0.27 -8.47
N ALA A 157 -0.12 -0.29 -7.27
CA ALA A 157 -1.02 0.75 -6.83
C ALA A 157 -0.80 1.07 -5.35
N TRP A 158 -1.24 2.24 -4.90
CA TRP A 158 -1.24 2.57 -3.48
C TRP A 158 -2.43 3.45 -3.10
N SER A 159 -2.88 3.28 -1.86
CA SER A 159 -3.85 4.18 -1.22
C SER A 159 -3.13 5.46 -0.80
N PRO A 160 -3.72 6.67 -0.93
CA PRO A 160 -3.05 7.92 -0.54
C PRO A 160 -2.82 8.01 0.98
N TRP A 161 -3.59 7.24 1.76
CA TRP A 161 -3.61 7.31 3.21
C TRP A 161 -2.36 6.69 3.84
N THR A 162 -1.77 7.43 4.78
CA THR A 162 -0.53 7.08 5.48
C THR A 162 -0.78 6.65 6.93
N LEU A 163 0.21 5.99 7.54
CA LEU A 163 0.18 5.63 8.97
C LEU A 163 0.05 6.87 9.86
N SER A 164 0.64 7.99 9.45
CA SER A 164 0.53 9.27 10.16
C SER A 164 -0.94 9.70 10.29
N GLU A 165 -1.71 9.59 9.20
CA GLU A 165 -3.13 9.93 9.18
C GLU A 165 -4.00 8.92 9.93
N MET A 166 -3.64 7.63 9.85
CA MET A 166 -4.27 6.57 10.66
C MET A 166 -4.15 6.86 12.16
N ARG A 167 -2.94 7.23 12.62
CA ARG A 167 -2.67 7.58 14.02
C ARG A 167 -3.40 8.86 14.44
N ALA A 168 -3.41 9.87 13.58
CA ALA A 168 -4.14 11.12 13.84
C ALA A 168 -5.64 10.86 14.04
N TRP A 169 -6.24 9.98 13.22
CA TRP A 169 -7.62 9.56 13.40
C TRP A 169 -7.84 8.82 14.72
N GLN A 170 -7.00 7.84 15.07
CA GLN A 170 -7.14 7.11 16.34
C GLN A 170 -7.03 8.04 17.56
N ALA A 171 -6.09 8.98 17.53
CA ALA A 171 -5.95 10.00 18.57
C ALA A 171 -7.20 10.88 18.67
N SER A 172 -7.78 11.28 17.53
CA SER A 172 -9.02 12.09 17.51
C SER A 172 -10.22 11.33 18.07
N GLN A 173 -10.33 10.02 17.81
CA GLN A 173 -11.40 9.18 18.36
C GLN A 173 -11.26 9.01 19.88
N MET A 174 -10.04 8.84 20.37
CA MET A 174 -9.78 8.75 21.82
C MET A 174 -10.14 10.06 22.53
N MET A 175 -9.81 11.21 21.94
CA MET A 175 -10.20 12.53 22.47
C MET A 175 -11.72 12.69 22.51
N ALA A 176 -12.42 12.33 21.42
CA ALA A 176 -13.87 12.40 21.33
C ALA A 176 -14.56 11.55 22.41
N MET A 177 -14.07 10.33 22.68
CA MET A 177 -14.60 9.48 23.75
C MET A 177 -14.41 10.09 25.16
N CYS A 178 -13.33 10.85 25.37
CA CYS A 178 -13.07 11.56 26.61
C CYS A 178 -13.82 12.91 26.71
N GLY A 179 -14.70 13.23 25.76
CA GLY A 179 -15.41 14.52 25.72
C GLY A 179 -14.51 15.72 25.41
N LEU A 180 -13.31 15.48 24.87
CA LEU A 180 -12.35 16.52 24.51
C LEU A 180 -12.45 16.85 23.02
N SER A 181 -12.31 18.13 22.68
CA SER A 181 -12.18 18.56 21.29
C SER A 181 -10.82 18.14 20.75
N ALA A 182 -10.81 17.46 19.60
CA ALA A 182 -9.57 17.16 18.90
C ALA A 182 -8.85 18.48 18.52
N PRO A 183 -7.51 18.54 18.59
CA PRO A 183 -6.76 19.73 18.21
C PRO A 183 -7.07 20.10 16.75
N ALA A 184 -7.15 21.39 16.46
CA ALA A 184 -7.39 21.91 15.12
C ALA A 184 -6.22 21.53 14.18
N GLY A 185 -6.35 20.40 13.47
CA GLY A 185 -5.36 19.92 12.51
C GLY A 185 -5.64 18.48 12.09
N LYS A 186 -5.79 18.24 10.77
CA LYS A 186 -5.98 16.93 10.11
C LYS A 186 -6.85 15.92 10.89
N THR A 187 -8.01 16.35 11.39
CA THR A 187 -8.94 15.49 12.14
C THR A 187 -9.95 14.79 11.24
N ALA A 188 -10.37 13.61 11.69
CA ALA A 188 -11.29 12.65 11.08
C ALA A 188 -12.57 13.27 10.48
N GLY A 189 -12.88 12.86 9.23
CA GLY A 189 -14.12 13.18 8.50
C GLY A 189 -14.18 14.60 7.92
N PRO A 190 -15.17 14.90 7.05
CA PRO A 190 -15.19 14.63 5.59
C PRO A 190 -14.05 15.32 4.78
N THR A 191 -12.94 15.62 5.46
CA THR A 191 -11.68 16.26 5.07
C THR A 191 -10.46 15.48 5.55
N GLY A 192 -10.65 14.45 6.37
CA GLY A 192 -9.60 13.68 7.02
C GLY A 192 -9.85 12.18 6.88
N TYR A 193 -8.81 11.40 7.16
CA TYR A 193 -8.82 9.94 7.09
C TYR A 193 -9.99 9.33 7.88
N SER A 194 -10.58 8.24 7.36
CA SER A 194 -11.47 7.32 8.07
C SER A 194 -11.21 5.90 7.55
N PRO A 195 -11.13 4.88 8.41
CA PRO A 195 -10.86 3.52 7.96
C PRO A 195 -12.01 2.93 7.13
N GLU A 196 -13.26 3.31 7.38
CA GLU A 196 -14.43 2.91 6.60
C GLU A 196 -14.34 3.47 5.17
N TRP A 197 -13.93 4.72 5.04
CA TRP A 197 -13.76 5.36 3.73
C TRP A 197 -12.60 4.73 2.94
N GLN A 198 -11.45 4.49 3.59
CA GLN A 198 -10.35 3.77 2.96
C GLN A 198 -10.76 2.34 2.55
N HIS A 199 -11.55 1.66 3.38
CA HIS A 199 -12.08 0.33 3.11
C HIS A 199 -12.95 0.33 1.86
N GLU A 200 -13.92 1.24 1.79
CA GLU A 200 -14.81 1.42 0.63
C GLU A 200 -14.00 1.68 -0.65
N GLN A 201 -13.07 2.66 -0.61
CA GLN A 201 -12.22 3.00 -1.75
C GLN A 201 -11.39 1.82 -2.27
N ILE A 202 -10.82 1.01 -1.36
CA ILE A 202 -10.03 -0.16 -1.75
C ILE A 202 -10.93 -1.25 -2.32
N CYS A 203 -12.06 -1.55 -1.68
CA CYS A 203 -12.99 -2.59 -2.14
C CYS A 203 -13.56 -2.26 -3.53
N GLU A 204 -14.07 -1.04 -3.72
CA GLU A 204 -14.60 -0.60 -5.01
C GLU A 204 -13.54 -0.61 -6.11
N TRP A 205 -12.32 -0.17 -5.82
CA TRP A 205 -11.21 -0.26 -6.76
C TRP A 205 -10.88 -1.71 -7.12
N LEU A 206 -10.80 -2.61 -6.13
CA LEU A 206 -10.51 -4.02 -6.34
C LEU A 206 -11.57 -4.72 -7.20
N ASP A 207 -12.84 -4.40 -7.00
CA ASP A 207 -13.94 -4.94 -7.82
C ASP A 207 -13.80 -4.60 -9.30
N THR A 208 -13.11 -3.50 -9.65
CA THR A 208 -12.85 -3.14 -11.06
C THR A 208 -11.76 -4.00 -11.73
N ILE A 209 -10.91 -4.67 -10.96
CA ILE A 209 -9.74 -5.39 -11.49
C ILE A 209 -9.72 -6.89 -11.15
N ILE A 210 -10.50 -7.36 -10.18
CA ILE A 210 -10.56 -8.76 -9.78
C ILE A 210 -11.05 -9.65 -10.94
N SER A 211 -10.42 -10.81 -11.08
CA SER A 211 -10.86 -11.84 -12.02
C SER A 211 -11.67 -12.92 -11.30
N VAL A 212 -12.99 -12.71 -11.21
CA VAL A 212 -13.93 -13.64 -10.53
C VAL A 212 -13.84 -15.09 -11.03
N PRO A 213 -13.70 -15.39 -12.34
CA PRO A 213 -13.58 -16.77 -12.82
C PRO A 213 -12.38 -17.54 -12.24
N HIS A 214 -11.33 -16.82 -11.84
CA HIS A 214 -10.08 -17.39 -11.32
C HIS A 214 -10.00 -17.39 -9.79
N ILE A 215 -11.06 -16.93 -9.10
CA ILE A 215 -11.20 -17.10 -7.65
C ILE A 215 -11.44 -18.57 -7.33
N GLU A 216 -10.82 -19.04 -6.25
CA GLU A 216 -11.01 -20.37 -5.68
C GLU A 216 -12.51 -20.69 -5.54
N PRO A 217 -12.99 -21.85 -6.02
CA PRO A 217 -14.41 -22.18 -6.02
C PRO A 217 -15.10 -22.03 -4.65
N ALA A 218 -14.38 -22.33 -3.56
CA ALA A 218 -14.89 -22.21 -2.20
C ALA A 218 -15.21 -20.76 -1.75
N ILE A 219 -14.59 -19.75 -2.39
CA ILE A 219 -14.76 -18.33 -2.05
C ILE A 219 -15.66 -17.62 -3.06
N ARG A 220 -15.71 -18.11 -4.30
CA ARG A 220 -16.31 -17.43 -5.46
C ARG A 220 -17.72 -16.90 -5.22
N ASP A 221 -18.62 -17.71 -4.66
CA ASP A 221 -20.03 -17.31 -4.48
C ASP A 221 -20.23 -16.27 -3.37
N ARG A 222 -19.21 -16.08 -2.51
CA ARG A 222 -19.24 -15.14 -1.38
C ARG A 222 -18.09 -14.13 -1.46
N TYR A 223 -17.50 -13.95 -2.64
CA TYR A 223 -16.23 -13.24 -2.76
C TYR A 223 -16.33 -11.78 -2.26
N VAL A 224 -17.48 -11.11 -2.46
CA VAL A 224 -17.70 -9.73 -1.99
C VAL A 224 -17.60 -9.63 -0.46
N GLU A 225 -18.27 -10.55 0.25
CA GLU A 225 -18.23 -10.59 1.72
C GLU A 225 -16.81 -10.92 2.22
N VAL A 226 -16.16 -11.90 1.60
CA VAL A 226 -14.81 -12.31 1.99
C VAL A 226 -13.80 -11.19 1.67
N LEU A 227 -13.94 -10.51 0.53
CA LEU A 227 -13.10 -9.39 0.11
C LEU A 227 -13.21 -8.25 1.10
N GLY A 228 -14.42 -7.86 1.46
CA GLY A 228 -14.67 -6.84 2.48
C GLY A 228 -13.95 -7.18 3.79
N ARG A 229 -14.11 -8.40 4.30
CA ARG A 229 -13.43 -8.85 5.53
C ARG A 229 -11.91 -8.89 5.39
N SER A 230 -11.39 -9.36 4.26
CA SER A 230 -9.94 -9.42 4.01
C SER A 230 -9.31 -8.03 3.95
N VAL A 231 -9.93 -7.07 3.26
CA VAL A 231 -9.48 -5.68 3.23
C VAL A 231 -9.55 -5.06 4.63
N SER A 232 -10.63 -5.31 5.39
CA SER A 232 -10.72 -4.86 6.78
C SER A 232 -9.60 -5.44 7.65
N LEU A 233 -9.19 -6.70 7.45
CA LEU A 233 -8.06 -7.28 8.20
C LEU A 233 -6.73 -6.60 7.88
N VAL A 234 -6.48 -6.21 6.63
CA VAL A 234 -5.28 -5.44 6.23
C VAL A 234 -5.28 -4.06 6.90
N ILE A 235 -6.40 -3.32 6.81
CA ILE A 235 -6.54 -1.99 7.42
C ILE A 235 -6.43 -2.06 8.95
N ASN A 236 -7.12 -3.02 9.58
CA ASN A 236 -7.08 -3.20 11.03
C ASN A 236 -5.69 -3.62 11.53
N GLY A 237 -4.94 -4.40 10.73
CA GLY A 237 -3.53 -4.69 11.00
C GLY A 237 -2.69 -3.41 11.05
N ALA A 238 -2.92 -2.49 10.11
CA ALA A 238 -2.25 -1.19 10.08
C ALA A 238 -2.66 -0.29 11.27
N LEU A 239 -3.95 -0.22 11.60
CA LEU A 239 -4.45 0.53 12.76
C LEU A 239 -3.90 -0.03 14.08
N ALA A 240 -3.70 -1.34 14.17
CA ALA A 240 -3.14 -1.97 15.37
C ALA A 240 -1.69 -1.54 15.65
N LEU A 241 -0.96 -1.00 14.66
CA LEU A 241 0.43 -0.55 14.80
C LEU A 241 0.61 0.63 15.78
N ASP A 242 -0.46 1.31 16.17
CA ASP A 242 -0.38 2.41 17.13
C ASP A 242 -0.39 1.97 18.60
N LYS A 243 -0.55 0.67 18.87
CA LYS A 243 -0.53 0.15 20.24
C LYS A 243 0.80 0.48 20.96
N PRO A 244 0.78 0.86 22.25
CA PRO A 244 1.98 1.33 22.97
C PRO A 244 3.16 0.36 22.97
N HIS A 245 2.91 -0.95 23.01
CA HIS A 245 3.95 -1.98 22.98
C HIS A 245 4.53 -2.23 21.58
N ILE A 246 3.84 -1.79 20.51
CA ILE A 246 4.29 -1.95 19.11
C ILE A 246 5.10 -0.73 18.67
N ARG A 247 4.75 0.48 19.11
CA ARG A 247 5.46 1.72 18.72
C ARG A 247 7.00 1.65 18.83
N PRO A 248 7.61 1.06 19.89
CA PRO A 248 9.06 0.91 19.97
C PRO A 248 9.66 0.05 18.85
N LEU A 249 8.92 -0.97 18.37
CA LEU A 249 9.34 -1.83 17.27
C LEU A 249 9.40 -1.08 15.93
N LEU A 250 8.62 0.00 15.81
CA LEU A 250 8.50 0.82 14.61
C LEU A 250 9.50 1.98 14.57
N ALA A 251 10.49 2.06 15.45
CA ALA A 251 11.35 3.24 15.63
C ALA A 251 12.09 3.72 14.35
N LYS A 252 12.26 2.87 13.33
CA LYS A 252 12.86 3.22 12.03
C LYS A 252 11.84 3.48 10.91
N LEU A 253 10.56 3.25 11.18
CA LEU A 253 9.46 3.41 10.24
C LEU A 253 9.07 4.89 10.17
N ASP A 254 9.15 5.48 8.98
CA ASP A 254 8.59 6.79 8.73
C ASP A 254 7.06 6.66 8.53
N PRO A 255 6.21 7.19 9.43
CA PRO A 255 4.77 7.05 9.34
C PRO A 255 4.16 7.84 8.16
N GLU A 256 4.85 8.82 7.60
CA GLU A 256 4.42 9.54 6.39
C GLU A 256 4.78 8.77 5.12
N ARG A 257 5.56 7.69 5.25
CA ARG A 257 6.02 6.81 4.16
C ARG A 257 5.62 5.36 4.40
N ALA A 258 4.53 5.16 5.12
CA ALA A 258 3.93 3.86 5.37
C ALA A 258 2.44 3.89 5.08
N GLY A 259 1.95 2.88 4.37
CA GLY A 259 0.57 2.81 3.89
C GLY A 259 0.29 1.50 3.17
N ILE A 260 -0.91 1.41 2.57
CA ILE A 260 -1.34 0.23 1.82
C ILE A 260 -0.88 0.35 0.36
N VAL A 261 -0.23 -0.70 -0.13
CA VAL A 261 0.23 -0.83 -1.52
C VAL A 261 -0.24 -2.15 -2.10
N ALA A 262 -0.30 -2.21 -3.42
CA ALA A 262 -0.59 -3.39 -4.19
C ALA A 262 0.47 -3.58 -5.28
N PHE A 263 0.93 -4.81 -5.46
CA PHE A 263 1.87 -5.18 -6.53
C PHE A 263 1.32 -6.34 -7.35
N ARG A 264 1.35 -6.20 -8.68
CA ARG A 264 0.96 -7.25 -9.61
C ARG A 264 2.13 -8.19 -9.89
N TYR A 265 1.85 -9.49 -9.88
CA TYR A 265 2.80 -10.56 -10.14
C TYR A 265 2.13 -11.82 -10.68
#